data_AF-A0AA97LTF3-F1
#
_entry.id   AF-A0AA97LTF3-F1
#
_cell.length_a   1.000
_cell.length_b   1.000
_cell.length_c   1.000
_cell.angle_alpha   90.00
_cell.angle_beta   90.00
_cell.angle_gamma   90.00
#
_symmetry.space_group_name_H-M   'P 1'
#
loop_
_entity.id
_entity.type
_entity.pdbx_description
1 polymer ?
#
loop_
_entity_poly.entity_id
_entity_poly.type
_entity_poly.pdbx_seq_one_letter_code
_entity_poly.pdbx_strand_id
1 'polypeptide(L)' 'MTDEEALAERTAEGVRSRLESLDGLPTAEHVAVFETVHRELSEVLSVLDVHGRDRRP' A
#
# COMPACT_ATOMS: atom_id res chain seq x y z
N MET A 1 -16.19 2.06 10.53
CA MET A 1 -14.85 1.80 10.01
C MET A 1 -14.50 0.37 10.41
N THR A 2 -14.44 -0.55 9.45
CA THR A 2 -13.97 -1.92 9.69
C THR A 2 -12.44 -1.93 9.82
N ASP A 3 -11.89 -3.02 10.36
CA ASP A 3 -10.43 -3.19 10.44
C ASP A 3 -9.77 -3.18 9.05
N GLU A 4 -10.49 -3.65 8.03
CA GLU A 4 -10.06 -3.61 6.63
C GLU A 4 -9.99 -2.18 6.08
N GLU A 5 -11.01 -1.35 6.35
CA GLU A 5 -11.04 0.07 5.97
C GLU A 5 -9.90 0.84 6.66
N ALA A 6 -9.65 0.53 7.94
CA ALA A 6 -8.57 1.14 8.72
C ALA A 6 -7.18 0.74 8.18
N LEU A 7 -7.00 -0.51 7.79
CA LEU A 7 -5.78 -1.01 7.17
C LEU A 7 -5.54 -0.34 5.81
N ALA A 8 -6.57 -0.28 4.96
CA ALA A 8 -6.49 0.33 3.64
C ALA A 8 -6.13 1.82 3.71
N GLU A 9 -6.77 2.59 4.61
CA GLU A 9 -6.50 4.02 4.75
C GLU A 9 -5.06 4.28 5.22
N ARG A 10 -4.60 3.56 6.25
CA ARG A 10 -3.23 3.69 6.76
C ARG A 10 -2.19 3.36 5.69
N THR A 11 -2.42 2.32 4.90
CA THR A 11 -1.54 1.96 3.80
C THR A 11 -1.55 3.03 2.71
N ALA A 12 -2.72 3.56 2.35
CA ALA A 12 -2.83 4.62 1.36
C ALA A 12 -2.09 5.90 1.79
N GLU A 13 -2.20 6.29 3.06
CA GLU A 13 -1.48 7.43 3.62
C GLU A 13 0.05 7.22 3.59
N GLY A 14 0.52 6.03 4.00
CA GLY A 14 1.94 5.68 3.92
C GLY A 14 2.49 5.70 2.49
N VAL A 15 1.72 5.17 1.53
CA VAL A 15 2.08 5.21 0.10
C VAL A 15 2.15 6.64 -0.42
N ARG A 16 1.16 7.49 -0.11
CA ARG A 16 1.17 8.91 -0.51
C ARG A 16 2.41 9.62 0.01
N SER A 17 2.72 9.49 1.30
CA SER A 17 3.92 10.10 1.90
C SER A 17 5.21 9.62 1.23
N ARG A 18 5.29 8.34 0.87
CA ARG A 18 6.46 7.77 0.19
C ARG A 18 6.56 8.23 -1.26
N LEU A 19 5.43 8.43 -1.97
CA LEU A 19 5.42 9.03 -3.30
C LEU A 19 5.80 10.53 -3.26
N GLU A 20 5.37 11.28 -2.25
CA GLU A 20 5.78 12.69 -2.07
C GLU A 20 7.30 12.83 -1.89
N SER A 21 7.97 11.82 -1.30
CA SER A 21 9.43 11.84 -1.16
C SER A 21 10.19 11.71 -2.49
N LEU A 22 9.52 11.31 -3.59
CA LEU A 22 10.14 11.17 -4.91
C LEU A 22 10.61 12.51 -5.49
N ASP A 23 9.92 13.60 -5.20
CA ASP A 23 10.23 14.94 -5.74
C ASP A 23 11.65 15.42 -5.36
N GLY A 24 12.23 14.86 -4.28
CA GLY A 24 13.60 15.16 -3.83
C GLY A 24 14.66 14.14 -4.26
N LEU A 25 14.28 13.05 -4.93
CA LEU A 25 15.19 11.94 -5.24
C LEU A 25 15.63 11.93 -6.71
N PRO A 26 16.86 11.47 -7.00
CA PRO A 26 17.28 11.17 -8.36
C PRO A 26 16.33 10.16 -9.03
N THR A 27 16.05 10.33 -10.33
CA THR A 27 15.15 9.41 -11.07
C THR A 27 15.58 7.94 -11.00
N ALA A 28 16.88 7.66 -10.85
CA ALA A 28 17.38 6.30 -10.67
C ALA A 28 16.83 5.63 -9.38
N GLU A 29 16.60 6.41 -8.33
CA GLU A 29 16.06 5.94 -7.04
C GLU A 29 14.54 5.75 -7.07
N HIS A 30 13.84 6.32 -8.06
CA HIS A 30 12.39 6.22 -8.17
C HIS A 30 11.93 4.77 -8.38
N VAL A 31 12.75 3.95 -9.04
CA VAL A 31 12.44 2.53 -9.27
C VAL A 31 12.40 1.75 -7.96
N ALA A 32 13.38 1.96 -7.07
CA ALA A 32 13.42 1.29 -5.77
C ALA A 32 12.24 1.69 -4.87
N VAL A 33 11.84 2.96 -4.93
CA VAL A 33 10.64 3.45 -4.23
C VAL A 33 9.38 2.83 -4.80
N PHE A 34 9.26 2.75 -6.13
CA PHE A 34 8.11 2.13 -6.79
C PHE A 34 7.98 0.64 -6.45
N GLU A 35 9.08 -0.13 -6.47
CA GLU A 35 9.08 -1.54 -6.08
C GLU A 35 8.61 -1.74 -4.63
N THR A 36 9.03 -0.84 -3.74
CA THR A 36 8.62 -0.87 -2.33
C THR A 36 7.12 -0.62 -2.19
N VAL A 37 6.60 0.43 -2.83
CA VAL A 37 5.17 0.76 -2.83
C VAL A 37 4.34 -0.37 -3.42
N HIS A 38 4.77 -0.92 -4.55
CA HIS A 38 4.09 -2.03 -5.21
C HIS A 38 3.99 -3.26 -4.29
N ARG A 39 5.07 -3.61 -3.59
CA ARG A 39 5.09 -4.72 -2.63
C ARG A 39 4.14 -4.48 -1.46
N GLU A 40 4.19 -3.31 -0.83
CA GLU A 40 3.32 -2.97 0.31
C GLU A 40 1.83 -3.04 -0.07
N LEU A 41 1.46 -2.50 -1.24
CA LEU A 41 0.09 -2.58 -1.74
C LEU A 41 -0.33 -4.00 -2.06
N SER A 42 0.54 -4.79 -2.69
CA SER A 42 0.24 -6.19 -3.02
C SER A 42 0.01 -7.04 -1.78
N GLU A 43 0.81 -6.82 -0.72
CA GLU A 43 0.67 -7.52 0.56
C GLU A 43 -0.67 -7.17 1.22
N VAL A 44 -1.01 -5.88 1.28
CA VAL A 44 -2.27 -5.43 1.88
C VAL A 44 -3.48 -5.93 1.10
N LEU A 45 -3.44 -5.88 -0.23
CA LEU A 45 -4.50 -6.44 -1.07
C LEU A 45 -4.67 -7.95 -0.85
N SER A 46 -3.57 -8.69 -0.67
CA SER A 46 -3.64 -10.11 -0.35
C SER A 46 -4.31 -10.35 1.01
N VAL A 47 -4.02 -9.53 2.02
CA VAL A 47 -4.67 -9.62 3.33
C VAL A 47 -6.16 -9.32 3.21
N LEU A 48 -6.53 -8.24 2.52
CA LEU A 48 -7.92 -7.83 2.34
C LEU A 48 -8.73 -8.88 1.56
N ASP A 49 -8.13 -9.51 0.55
CA ASP A 49 -8.78 -10.58 -0.22
C ASP A 49 -9.06 -11.83 0.63
N VAL A 50 -8.16 -12.18 1.55
CA VAL A 50 -8.38 -13.29 2.51
C VAL A 50 -9.55 -12.96 3.45
N HIS A 51 -9.58 -11.76 4.04
CA HIS A 51 -10.66 -11.34 4.93
C HIS A 51 -12.02 -11.24 4.21
N GLY A 52 -12.02 -10.75 2.97
CA GLY A 52 -13.21 -10.71 2.13
C GLY A 52 -13.73 -12.11 1.76
N ARG A 53 -12.83 -13.09 1.59
CA ARG A 53 -13.20 -14.50 1.37
C ARG A 53 -13.78 -15.16 2.61
N ASP A 54 -13.23 -14.90 3.80
CA ASP A 54 -13.74 -15.44 5.07
C ASP A 54 -15.13 -14.90 5.44
N ARG A 55 -15.51 -13.73 4.91
CA ARG A 55 -16.83 -13.11 5.11
C ARG A 55 -17.92 -13.57 4.15
N ARG A 56 -17.60 -14.42 3.16
CA ARG A 56 -18.54 -14.91 2.15
C ARG A 56 -19.31 -16.13 2.70
N PRO A 57 -20.66 -16.11 2.77
CA PRO A 57 -21.46 -17.23 3.27
C PRO A 57 -21.45 -18.45 2.33
#